data_AF-A0A9D9YMU3-F1
#
_entry.id   AF-A0A9D9YMU3-F1
#
_cell.length_a   1.000
_cell.length_b   1.000
_cell.length_c   1.000
_cell.angle_alpha   90.00
_cell.angle_beta   90.00
_cell.angle_gamma   90.00
#
_symmetry.space_group_name_H-M   'P 1'
#
loop_
_entity.id
_entity.type
_entity.pdbx_description
1 polymer ?
#
loop_
_entity_poly.entity_id
_entity_poly.type
_entity_poly.pdbx_seq_one_letter_code
_entity_poly.pdbx_strand_id
1 'polypeptide(L)'
;MEPKNIVCGIDDNYCQHCAVMLVSLFSTNKDHFIVYIYSLQITDTHKQKLEDLVNSFGNEVVFIDVDSELISSFPIKPTDYLSLATYLRLFIPQTLPSSVNKALYADSDIVFNGNISDLYNINIQHYSLAAIEDVPNHNPLRLGYDESESYFNAGLVLLNIDYLRTIDFTNKALDYIRNNYQKIVLHDQDVMNALLHGTILFVDVKWNMLDCFFKKNPLVPIRYEKELHISLESPKVIHYSGPLKPWHHGCSHPLKNQYFKYLKRIPWGKRACSYSYVFKKFKFPVNFLIFCGCTLDQAEYIYAKIKIRF
;
A
#
# COMPACT_ATOMS: atom_id res chain seq x y z
N MET A 1 10.46 -18.68 18.04
CA MET A 1 9.97 -17.29 17.99
C MET A 1 8.51 -17.35 17.62
N GLU A 2 7.66 -16.51 18.20
CA GLU A 2 6.25 -16.45 17.78
C GLU A 2 6.14 -16.01 16.32
N PRO A 3 5.13 -16.51 15.58
CA PRO A 3 4.92 -16.10 14.20
C PRO A 3 4.65 -14.60 14.09
N LYS A 4 5.15 -13.98 13.02
CA LYS A 4 4.81 -12.61 12.66
C LYS A 4 3.56 -12.61 11.78
N ASN A 5 2.55 -11.83 12.16
CA ASN A 5 1.29 -11.73 11.42
C ASN A 5 1.41 -10.66 10.33
N ILE A 6 1.19 -11.07 9.09
CA ILE A 6 1.20 -10.19 7.91
C ILE A 6 -0.20 -10.11 7.36
N VAL A 7 -0.66 -8.91 7.01
CA VAL A 7 -1.99 -8.71 6.44
C VAL A 7 -1.88 -7.98 5.10
N CYS A 8 -2.65 -8.39 4.11
CA CYS A 8 -2.80 -7.65 2.87
C CYS A 8 -4.23 -7.75 2.34
N GLY A 9 -4.67 -6.74 1.59
CA GLY A 9 -5.96 -6.74 0.90
C GLY A 9 -5.76 -6.77 -0.60
N ILE A 10 -6.45 -7.66 -1.31
CA ILE A 10 -6.38 -7.76 -2.78
C ILE A 10 -7.73 -8.07 -3.44
N ASP A 11 -7.80 -7.72 -4.72
CA ASP A 11 -8.71 -8.37 -5.67
C ASP A 11 -7.95 -9.41 -6.52
N ASP A 12 -8.68 -10.20 -7.32
CA ASP A 12 -8.11 -11.27 -8.13
C ASP A 12 -7.00 -10.79 -9.11
N ASN A 13 -7.11 -9.55 -9.62
CA ASN A 13 -6.11 -8.99 -10.54
C ASN A 13 -4.77 -8.70 -9.84
N TYR A 14 -4.78 -8.53 -8.51
CA TYR A 14 -3.60 -8.26 -7.72
C TYR A 14 -2.91 -9.51 -7.17
N CYS A 15 -3.41 -10.72 -7.45
CA CYS A 15 -2.83 -11.99 -6.99
C CYS A 15 -1.31 -12.10 -7.27
N GLN A 16 -0.88 -11.80 -8.50
CA GLN A 16 0.54 -11.83 -8.86
C GLN A 16 1.37 -10.81 -8.09
N HIS A 17 0.81 -9.63 -7.84
CA HIS A 17 1.51 -8.54 -7.16
C HIS A 17 1.66 -8.84 -5.66
N CYS A 18 0.61 -9.37 -5.03
CA CYS A 18 0.67 -9.93 -3.68
C CYS A 18 1.75 -11.02 -3.57
N ALA A 19 1.80 -11.95 -4.52
CA ALA A 19 2.85 -12.96 -4.54
C ALA A 19 4.26 -12.36 -4.63
N VAL A 20 4.47 -11.28 -5.39
CA VAL A 20 5.77 -10.57 -5.42
C VAL A 20 6.10 -9.95 -4.08
N MET A 21 5.13 -9.27 -3.45
CA MET A 21 5.26 -8.70 -2.12
C MET A 21 5.67 -9.78 -1.09
N LEU A 22 4.95 -10.90 -1.04
CA LEU A 22 5.22 -12.02 -0.13
C LEU A 22 6.57 -12.69 -0.39
N VAL A 23 6.90 -12.99 -1.65
CA VAL A 23 8.21 -13.57 -1.99
C VAL A 23 9.34 -12.64 -1.59
N SER A 24 9.20 -11.33 -1.77
CA SER A 24 10.21 -10.37 -1.34
C SER A 24 10.39 -10.36 0.19
N LEU A 25 9.29 -10.45 0.94
CA LEU A 25 9.28 -10.57 2.41
C LEU A 25 10.03 -11.82 2.86
N PHE A 26 9.61 -13.00 2.39
CA PHE A 26 10.17 -14.29 2.79
C PHE A 26 11.63 -14.46 2.36
N SER A 27 12.06 -13.73 1.33
CA SER A 27 13.44 -13.78 0.86
C SER A 27 14.40 -12.95 1.70
N THR A 28 13.89 -11.95 2.41
CA THR A 28 14.69 -10.98 3.18
C THR A 28 14.56 -11.20 4.69
N ASN A 29 13.71 -12.14 5.10
CA ASN A 29 13.41 -12.48 6.48
C ASN A 29 13.49 -14.00 6.69
N LYS A 30 13.82 -14.42 7.92
CA LYS A 30 13.94 -15.84 8.30
C LYS A 30 12.91 -16.27 9.35
N ASP A 31 12.05 -15.35 9.75
CA ASP A 31 10.96 -15.61 10.68
C ASP A 31 9.89 -16.51 10.06
N HIS A 32 9.07 -17.11 10.92
CA HIS A 32 7.83 -17.75 10.53
C HIS A 32 6.72 -16.70 10.40
N PHE A 33 5.94 -16.77 9.34
CA PHE A 33 4.85 -15.84 9.05
C PHE A 33 3.51 -16.54 8.96
N ILE A 34 2.48 -15.89 9.50
CA ILE A 34 1.08 -16.19 9.19
C ILE A 34 0.55 -15.02 8.37
N VAL A 35 0.12 -15.30 7.13
CA VAL A 35 -0.36 -14.30 6.18
C VAL A 35 -1.87 -14.33 6.12
N TYR A 36 -2.51 -13.21 6.47
CA TYR A 36 -3.95 -13.02 6.33
C TYR A 36 -4.24 -12.23 5.05
N ILE A 37 -4.82 -12.90 4.06
CA ILE A 37 -5.17 -12.28 2.78
C ILE A 37 -6.66 -11.95 2.78
N TYR A 38 -6.97 -10.67 2.83
CA TYR A 38 -8.32 -10.17 2.70
C TYR A 38 -8.70 -10.06 1.23
N SER A 39 -9.87 -10.59 0.89
CA SER A 39 -10.37 -10.57 -0.48
C SER A 39 -11.82 -10.20 -0.60
N LEU A 40 -12.16 -9.53 -1.70
CA LEU A 40 -13.55 -9.41 -2.15
C LEU A 40 -13.98 -10.65 -2.92
N GLN A 41 -13.18 -11.07 -3.91
CA GLN A 41 -13.39 -12.25 -4.73
C GLN A 41 -12.06 -12.68 -5.35
N ILE A 42 -11.35 -13.63 -4.74
CA ILE A 42 -10.22 -14.31 -5.39
C ILE A 42 -10.71 -15.68 -5.87
N THR A 43 -10.38 -16.05 -7.10
CA THR A 43 -10.70 -17.36 -7.66
C THR A 43 -9.97 -18.49 -6.90
N ASP A 44 -10.58 -19.67 -6.80
CA ASP A 44 -9.95 -20.83 -6.14
C ASP A 44 -8.58 -21.17 -6.75
N THR A 45 -8.44 -20.98 -8.06
CA THR A 45 -7.15 -21.15 -8.76
C THR A 45 -6.07 -20.20 -8.22
N HIS A 46 -6.42 -18.94 -7.96
CA HIS A 46 -5.49 -17.97 -7.39
C HIS A 46 -5.26 -18.17 -5.90
N LYS A 47 -6.28 -18.59 -5.13
CA LYS A 47 -6.10 -19.01 -3.73
C LYS A 47 -5.09 -20.15 -3.63
N GLN A 48 -5.28 -21.22 -4.40
CA GLN A 48 -4.36 -22.37 -4.43
C GLN A 48 -2.93 -21.95 -4.81
N LYS A 49 -2.77 -21.10 -5.83
CA LYS A 49 -1.45 -20.60 -6.25
C LYS A 49 -0.72 -19.81 -5.15
N LEU A 50 -1.45 -19.00 -4.40
CA LEU A 50 -0.90 -18.24 -3.27
C LEU A 50 -0.59 -19.17 -2.09
N GLU A 51 -1.46 -20.13 -1.80
CA GLU A 51 -1.26 -21.13 -0.76
C GLU A 51 -0.02 -22.00 -1.04
N ASP A 52 0.08 -22.60 -2.24
CA ASP A 52 1.25 -23.38 -2.65
C ASP A 52 2.54 -22.54 -2.55
N LEU A 53 2.47 -21.27 -2.94
CA LEU A 53 3.60 -20.35 -2.86
C LEU A 53 3.98 -20.10 -1.40
N VAL A 54 3.05 -19.72 -0.52
CA VAL A 54 3.33 -19.43 0.89
C VAL A 54 3.87 -20.68 1.61
N ASN A 55 3.23 -21.84 1.39
CA ASN A 55 3.65 -23.12 1.95
C ASN A 55 5.05 -23.54 1.47
N SER A 56 5.43 -23.23 0.23
CA SER A 56 6.77 -23.54 -0.29
C SER A 56 7.90 -22.78 0.42
N PHE A 57 7.57 -21.67 1.11
CA PHE A 57 8.50 -20.94 1.98
C PHE A 57 8.39 -21.36 3.46
N GLY A 58 7.56 -22.36 3.78
CA GLY A 58 7.35 -22.84 5.15
C GLY A 58 6.49 -21.92 6.01
N ASN A 59 5.70 -21.03 5.39
CA ASN A 59 4.80 -20.10 6.07
C ASN A 59 3.34 -20.55 5.94
N GLU A 60 2.43 -19.88 6.65
CA GLU A 60 1.00 -20.17 6.64
C GLU A 60 0.21 -19.04 5.98
N VAL A 61 -0.90 -19.37 5.32
CA VAL A 61 -1.84 -18.40 4.76
C VAL A 61 -3.27 -18.67 5.22
N VAL A 62 -4.01 -17.62 5.50
CA VAL A 62 -5.43 -17.63 5.84
C VAL A 62 -6.14 -16.63 4.93
N PHE A 63 -7.13 -17.10 4.18
CA PHE A 63 -7.97 -16.24 3.36
C PHE A 63 -9.17 -15.76 4.17
N ILE A 64 -9.41 -14.45 4.16
CA ILE A 64 -10.56 -13.81 4.82
C ILE A 64 -11.38 -13.12 3.74
N ASP A 65 -12.49 -13.76 3.37
CA ASP A 65 -13.43 -13.18 2.42
C ASP A 65 -14.33 -12.17 3.12
N VAL A 66 -14.33 -10.92 2.64
CA VAL A 66 -15.24 -9.87 3.09
C VAL A 66 -16.35 -9.75 2.08
N ASP A 67 -17.59 -9.81 2.55
CA ASP A 67 -18.76 -9.65 1.71
C ASP A 67 -18.71 -8.29 0.99
N SER A 68 -18.81 -8.33 -0.34
CA SER A 68 -18.74 -7.14 -1.19
C SER A 68 -19.91 -6.19 -0.93
N GLU A 69 -21.04 -6.69 -0.41
CA GLU A 69 -22.18 -5.87 -0.04
C GLU A 69 -21.83 -4.87 1.07
N LEU A 70 -20.94 -5.24 2.00
CA LEU A 70 -20.52 -4.39 3.12
C LEU A 70 -19.79 -3.11 2.70
N ILE A 71 -19.15 -3.14 1.53
CA ILE A 71 -18.33 -2.03 1.02
C ILE A 71 -18.80 -1.49 -0.33
N SER A 72 -19.83 -2.08 -0.93
CA SER A 72 -20.39 -1.69 -2.24
C SER A 72 -20.77 -0.21 -2.32
N SER A 73 -21.14 0.39 -1.19
CA SER A 73 -21.58 1.78 -1.06
C SER A 73 -20.45 2.76 -0.73
N PHE A 74 -19.20 2.31 -0.60
CA PHE A 74 -18.11 3.18 -0.17
C PHE A 74 -17.62 4.12 -1.28
N PRO A 75 -17.01 5.27 -0.94
CA PRO A 75 -16.59 6.25 -1.93
C PRO A 75 -15.46 5.72 -2.80
N ILE A 76 -15.78 5.51 -4.08
CA ILE A 76 -14.83 5.16 -5.14
C ILE A 76 -15.32 5.74 -6.46
N LYS A 77 -14.46 6.47 -7.16
CA LYS A 77 -14.79 7.13 -8.44
C LYS A 77 -14.24 6.29 -9.59
N PRO A 78 -14.86 6.32 -10.78
CA PRO A 78 -14.33 5.64 -11.96
C PRO A 78 -12.91 6.08 -12.38
N THR A 79 -12.51 7.29 -11.96
CA THR A 79 -11.18 7.86 -12.20
C THR A 79 -10.12 7.35 -11.24
N ASP A 80 -10.50 6.68 -10.15
CA ASP A 80 -9.57 6.19 -9.15
C ASP A 80 -8.86 4.95 -9.67
N TYR A 81 -7.62 4.76 -9.24
CA TYR A 81 -6.79 3.63 -9.67
C TYR A 81 -6.90 2.43 -8.74
N LEU A 82 -7.44 2.64 -7.53
CA LEU A 82 -7.70 1.61 -6.53
C LEU A 82 -9.05 0.95 -6.79
N SER A 83 -9.21 -0.29 -6.34
CA SER A 83 -10.51 -0.97 -6.26
C SER A 83 -11.08 -0.84 -4.85
N LEU A 84 -12.33 -1.28 -4.66
CA LEU A 84 -12.97 -1.32 -3.34
C LEU A 84 -12.16 -2.16 -2.34
N ALA A 85 -11.27 -3.05 -2.81
CA ALA A 85 -10.40 -3.86 -1.98
C ALA A 85 -9.52 -3.02 -1.02
N THR A 86 -9.26 -1.75 -1.34
CA THR A 86 -8.49 -0.84 -0.46
C THR A 86 -9.13 -0.68 0.93
N TYR A 87 -10.46 -0.75 1.02
CA TYR A 87 -11.22 -0.61 2.27
C TYR A 87 -11.26 -1.87 3.13
N LEU A 88 -10.81 -3.03 2.62
CA LEU A 88 -10.80 -4.28 3.37
C LEU A 88 -10.02 -4.17 4.68
N ARG A 89 -8.99 -3.32 4.70
CA ARG A 89 -8.17 -3.10 5.89
C ARG A 89 -8.95 -2.56 7.09
N LEU A 90 -10.08 -1.90 6.87
CA LEU A 90 -10.92 -1.37 7.95
C LEU A 90 -11.57 -2.48 8.79
N PHE A 91 -11.70 -3.69 8.25
CA PHE A 91 -12.30 -4.85 8.93
C PHE A 91 -11.28 -5.67 9.71
N ILE A 92 -9.97 -5.40 9.55
CA ILE A 92 -8.89 -6.18 10.17
C ILE A 92 -9.07 -6.35 11.69
N PRO A 93 -9.34 -5.29 12.48
CA PRO A 93 -9.41 -5.43 13.93
C PRO A 93 -10.51 -6.38 14.41
N GLN A 94 -11.67 -6.40 13.73
CA GLN A 94 -12.81 -7.24 14.11
C GLN A 94 -12.71 -8.68 13.59
N THR A 95 -11.97 -8.92 12.50
CA THR A 95 -11.98 -10.22 11.78
C THR A 95 -10.74 -11.07 12.01
N LEU A 96 -9.61 -10.46 12.42
CA LEU A 96 -8.44 -11.25 12.83
C LEU A 96 -8.75 -12.11 14.07
N PRO A 97 -8.11 -13.29 14.21
CA PRO A 97 -8.26 -14.12 15.40
C PRO A 97 -8.01 -13.34 16.70
N SER A 98 -8.73 -13.67 17.76
CA SER A 98 -8.62 -12.97 19.06
C SER A 98 -7.24 -13.09 19.70
N SER A 99 -6.44 -14.08 19.32
CA SER A 99 -5.05 -14.25 19.74
C SER A 99 -4.06 -13.31 19.03
N VAL A 100 -4.48 -12.64 17.95
CA VAL A 100 -3.63 -11.72 17.19
C VAL A 100 -3.80 -10.31 17.74
N ASN A 101 -2.74 -9.80 18.35
CA ASN A 101 -2.73 -8.49 19.03
C ASN A 101 -1.92 -7.43 18.26
N LYS A 102 -1.07 -7.87 17.33
CA LYS A 102 -0.23 -7.04 16.47
C LYS A 102 -0.12 -7.69 15.10
N ALA A 103 -0.21 -6.88 14.05
CA ALA A 103 -0.03 -7.34 12.68
C ALA A 103 0.57 -6.24 11.79
N LEU A 104 1.39 -6.62 10.80
CA LEU A 104 1.92 -5.70 9.80
C LEU A 104 1.06 -5.78 8.54
N TYR A 105 0.33 -4.71 8.24
CA TYR A 105 -0.38 -4.54 6.99
C TYR A 105 0.58 -4.05 5.89
N ALA A 106 0.47 -4.62 4.67
CA ALA A 106 1.22 -4.20 3.50
C ALA A 106 0.36 -4.20 2.22
N ASP A 107 0.43 -3.10 1.45
CA ASP A 107 -0.14 -3.05 0.10
C ASP A 107 0.63 -3.98 -0.86
N SER A 108 -0.07 -4.50 -1.87
CA SER A 108 0.47 -5.50 -2.80
C SER A 108 1.43 -4.92 -3.85
N ASP A 109 1.61 -3.61 -3.90
CA ASP A 109 2.59 -2.91 -4.71
C ASP A 109 3.83 -2.51 -3.89
N ILE A 110 4.11 -3.26 -2.84
CA ILE A 110 5.33 -3.17 -2.03
C ILE A 110 6.33 -4.27 -2.41
N VAL A 111 7.62 -3.93 -2.32
CA VAL A 111 8.73 -4.89 -2.29
C VAL A 111 9.54 -4.69 -1.01
N PHE A 112 9.66 -5.75 -0.22
CA PHE A 112 10.58 -5.82 0.91
C PHE A 112 12.00 -6.06 0.41
N ASN A 113 12.89 -5.14 0.76
CA ASN A 113 14.29 -5.13 0.35
C ASN A 113 15.25 -5.28 1.56
N GLY A 114 14.71 -5.61 2.74
CA GLY A 114 15.48 -5.88 3.94
C GLY A 114 14.67 -6.56 5.04
N ASN A 115 15.35 -6.95 6.10
CA ASN A 115 14.73 -7.56 7.28
C ASN A 115 13.80 -6.55 8.00
N ILE A 116 12.61 -7.00 8.41
CA ILE A 116 11.56 -6.19 9.05
C ILE A 116 11.46 -6.39 10.56
N SER A 117 12.38 -7.13 11.19
CA SER A 117 12.33 -7.43 12.63
C SER A 117 12.32 -6.17 13.47
N ASP A 118 13.16 -5.21 13.14
CA ASP A 118 13.22 -3.94 13.87
C ASP A 118 11.88 -3.20 13.79
N LEU A 119 11.26 -3.13 12.60
CA LEU A 119 9.94 -2.55 12.40
C LEU A 119 8.85 -3.29 13.21
N TYR A 120 8.78 -4.62 13.06
CA TYR A 120 7.73 -5.43 13.69
C TYR A 120 7.82 -5.40 15.22
N ASN A 121 9.03 -5.31 15.76
CA ASN A 121 9.29 -5.31 17.20
C ASN A 121 9.15 -3.92 17.84
N ILE A 122 8.84 -2.86 17.08
CA ILE A 122 8.54 -1.55 17.66
C ILE A 122 7.43 -1.68 18.71
N ASN A 123 7.64 -1.01 19.85
CA ASN A 123 6.64 -0.92 20.89
C ASN A 123 5.56 0.08 20.48
N ILE A 124 4.36 -0.43 20.19
CA ILE A 124 3.19 0.37 19.81
C ILE A 124 2.11 0.33 20.88
N GLN A 125 2.42 -0.11 22.11
CA GLN A 125 1.43 -0.34 23.17
C GLN A 125 0.50 0.85 23.42
N HIS A 126 1.02 2.08 23.32
CA HIS A 126 0.28 3.33 23.55
C HIS A 126 -0.17 4.03 22.26
N TYR A 127 -0.01 3.38 21.11
CA TYR A 127 -0.35 3.90 19.80
C TYR A 127 -1.37 2.99 19.13
N SER A 128 -2.25 3.57 18.31
CA SER A 128 -3.18 2.80 17.49
C SER A 128 -2.47 2.04 16.37
N LEU A 129 -1.38 2.61 15.85
CA LEU A 129 -0.54 2.02 14.82
C LEU A 129 0.82 2.72 14.76
N ALA A 130 1.75 2.10 14.03
CA ALA A 130 2.96 2.75 13.54
C ALA A 130 3.01 2.77 12.01
N ALA A 131 3.35 3.92 11.42
CA ALA A 131 3.42 4.14 9.97
C ALA A 131 4.39 5.28 9.64
N ILE A 132 4.59 5.56 8.36
CA ILE A 132 5.31 6.76 7.94
C ILE A 132 4.36 7.94 7.73
N GLU A 133 4.87 9.16 7.87
CA GLU A 133 4.18 10.35 7.38
C GLU A 133 4.18 10.35 5.85
N ASP A 134 3.02 10.63 5.24
CA ASP A 134 2.89 10.81 3.80
C ASP A 134 3.56 12.14 3.36
N VAL A 135 3.60 12.43 2.07
CA VAL A 135 4.10 13.73 1.58
C VAL A 135 3.32 14.88 2.22
N PRO A 136 3.96 16.03 2.50
CA PRO A 136 3.30 17.23 3.02
C PRO A 136 2.03 17.56 2.22
N ASN A 137 0.90 17.71 2.94
CA ASN A 137 -0.42 17.89 2.35
C ASN A 137 -1.38 18.58 3.34
N HIS A 138 -2.52 19.06 2.83
CA HIS A 138 -3.58 19.71 3.62
C HIS A 138 -4.78 18.77 3.89
N ASN A 139 -4.59 17.45 3.81
CA ASN A 139 -5.66 16.49 4.09
C ASN A 139 -6.19 16.58 5.52
N PRO A 140 -5.36 16.81 6.58
CA PRO A 140 -5.86 17.01 7.94
C PRO A 140 -6.98 18.05 8.03
N LEU A 141 -6.78 19.23 7.43
CA LEU A 141 -7.77 20.31 7.43
C LEU A 141 -9.07 19.91 6.74
N ARG A 142 -9.00 19.18 5.62
CA ARG A 142 -10.18 18.64 4.91
C ARG A 142 -10.95 17.64 5.77
N LEU A 143 -10.23 16.84 6.57
CA LEU A 143 -10.79 15.82 7.46
C LEU A 143 -11.25 16.41 8.80
N GLY A 144 -10.83 17.63 9.14
CA GLY A 144 -11.29 18.37 10.31
C GLY A 144 -10.39 18.25 11.54
N TYR A 145 -9.09 17.97 11.36
CA TYR A 145 -8.10 17.97 12.45
C TYR A 145 -6.84 18.78 12.07
N ASP A 146 -6.00 19.04 13.07
CA ASP A 146 -4.86 19.97 12.93
C ASP A 146 -3.70 19.35 12.15
N GLU A 147 -3.04 20.13 11.28
CA GLU A 147 -1.92 19.65 10.47
C GLU A 147 -0.71 19.22 11.33
N SER A 148 -0.58 19.74 12.55
CA SER A 148 0.47 19.35 13.49
C SER A 148 0.35 17.88 13.95
N GLU A 149 -0.81 17.26 13.78
CA GLU A 149 -1.01 15.83 14.06
C GLU A 149 -0.57 14.93 12.89
N SER A 150 -0.10 15.54 11.79
CA SER A 150 0.42 14.89 10.59
C SER A 150 -0.60 14.00 9.86
N TYR A 151 -0.22 13.49 8.69
CA TYR A 151 -1.05 12.60 7.87
C TYR A 151 -0.21 11.41 7.40
N PHE A 152 -0.59 10.18 7.76
CA PHE A 152 0.20 8.98 7.48
C PHE A 152 -0.18 8.31 6.15
N ASN A 153 0.80 7.63 5.53
CA ASN A 153 0.56 6.77 4.36
C ASN A 153 0.10 5.37 4.81
N ALA A 154 -1.02 4.88 4.28
CA ALA A 154 -1.61 3.62 4.73
C ALA A 154 -0.98 2.36 4.10
N GLY A 155 -0.03 2.47 3.18
CA GLY A 155 0.47 1.32 2.43
C GLY A 155 1.31 0.32 3.22
N LEU A 156 2.00 0.77 4.27
CA LEU A 156 2.65 -0.11 5.25
C LEU A 156 2.37 0.38 6.65
N VAL A 157 1.68 -0.44 7.45
CA VAL A 157 1.18 -0.04 8.77
C VAL A 157 1.34 -1.19 9.75
N LEU A 158 2.04 -0.96 10.86
CA LEU A 158 2.07 -1.89 11.98
C LEU A 158 0.88 -1.58 12.89
N LEU A 159 -0.13 -2.44 12.87
CA LEU A 159 -1.40 -2.25 13.55
C LEU A 159 -1.32 -2.76 15.00
N ASN A 160 -1.75 -1.94 15.95
CA ASN A 160 -2.06 -2.38 17.31
C ASN A 160 -3.51 -2.90 17.34
N ILE A 161 -3.66 -4.20 17.10
CA ILE A 161 -4.98 -4.82 16.94
C ILE A 161 -5.78 -4.74 18.25
N ASP A 162 -5.11 -4.91 19.40
CA ASP A 162 -5.75 -4.77 20.71
C ASP A 162 -6.32 -3.36 20.90
N TYR A 163 -5.50 -2.33 20.66
CA TYR A 163 -5.95 -0.94 20.75
C TYR A 163 -7.15 -0.68 19.83
N LEU A 164 -7.06 -1.08 18.56
CA LEU A 164 -8.12 -0.87 17.58
C LEU A 164 -9.43 -1.56 17.95
N ARG A 165 -9.35 -2.76 18.57
CA ARG A 165 -10.52 -3.45 19.15
C ARG A 165 -11.12 -2.69 20.32
N THR A 166 -10.28 -2.16 21.24
CA THR A 166 -10.77 -1.42 22.43
C THR A 166 -11.58 -0.18 22.08
N ILE A 167 -11.26 0.47 20.95
CA ILE A 167 -11.97 1.67 20.50
C ILE A 167 -13.11 1.38 19.52
N ASP A 168 -13.40 0.10 19.25
CA ASP A 168 -14.36 -0.35 18.23
C ASP A 168 -14.12 0.31 16.86
N PHE A 169 -12.85 0.26 16.42
CA PHE A 169 -12.39 1.01 15.24
C PHE A 169 -13.23 0.73 13.99
N THR A 170 -13.50 -0.54 13.69
CA THR A 170 -14.20 -0.92 12.45
C THR A 170 -15.59 -0.28 12.39
N ASN A 171 -16.40 -0.35 13.45
CA ASN A 171 -17.72 0.28 13.45
C ASN A 171 -17.62 1.81 13.32
N LYS A 172 -16.67 2.44 14.03
CA LYS A 172 -16.40 3.88 13.88
C LYS A 172 -16.00 4.26 12.45
N ALA A 173 -15.22 3.42 11.78
CA ALA A 173 -14.83 3.62 10.38
C ALA A 173 -16.04 3.56 9.44
N LEU A 174 -16.93 2.58 9.63
CA LEU A 174 -18.17 2.47 8.86
C LEU A 174 -19.06 3.71 9.06
N ASP A 175 -19.23 4.15 10.31
CA ASP A 175 -20.03 5.33 10.63
C ASP A 175 -19.40 6.63 10.10
N TYR A 176 -18.07 6.74 10.15
CA TYR A 176 -17.36 7.87 9.58
C TYR A 176 -17.58 7.97 8.08
N ILE A 177 -17.50 6.85 7.35
CA ILE A 177 -17.74 6.79 5.90
C ILE A 177 -19.17 7.24 5.57
N ARG A 178 -20.18 6.72 6.28
CA ARG A 178 -21.58 7.09 6.07
C ARG A 178 -21.81 8.59 6.27
N ASN A 179 -21.23 9.17 7.31
CA ASN A 179 -21.45 10.56 7.70
C ASN A 179 -20.55 11.58 6.97
N ASN A 180 -19.44 11.14 6.37
CA ASN A 180 -18.44 12.01 5.75
C ASN A 180 -18.09 11.63 4.30
N TYR A 181 -18.98 10.90 3.61
CA TYR A 181 -18.76 10.38 2.25
C TYR A 181 -18.10 11.39 1.30
N GLN A 182 -18.60 12.62 1.25
CA GLN A 182 -18.11 13.67 0.34
C GLN A 182 -16.73 14.22 0.72
N LYS A 183 -16.31 14.08 1.99
CA LYS A 183 -14.97 14.50 2.42
C LYS A 183 -13.91 13.48 2.04
N ILE A 184 -14.28 12.20 1.82
CA ILE A 184 -13.32 11.12 1.58
C ILE A 184 -12.82 11.17 0.14
N VAL A 185 -11.53 11.41 -0.01
CA VAL A 185 -10.80 11.54 -1.29
C VAL A 185 -9.73 10.47 -1.42
N LEU A 186 -9.02 10.14 -0.33
CA LEU A 186 -7.97 9.11 -0.26
C LEU A 186 -8.47 7.84 0.45
N HIS A 187 -9.75 7.52 0.25
CA HIS A 187 -10.38 6.26 0.64
C HIS A 187 -10.15 5.86 2.11
N ASP A 188 -9.69 4.63 2.35
CA ASP A 188 -9.39 4.09 3.68
C ASP A 188 -8.31 4.89 4.42
N GLN A 189 -7.32 5.46 3.72
CA GLN A 189 -6.28 6.26 4.34
C GLN A 189 -6.85 7.51 5.00
N ASP A 190 -7.83 8.17 4.37
CA ASP A 190 -8.54 9.31 4.96
C ASP A 190 -9.31 8.88 6.21
N VAL A 191 -10.02 7.75 6.15
CA VAL A 191 -10.84 7.22 7.26
C VAL A 191 -9.96 6.90 8.46
N MET A 192 -8.85 6.20 8.23
CA MET A 192 -7.90 5.86 9.29
C MET A 192 -7.26 7.11 9.89
N ASN A 193 -6.80 8.05 9.06
CA ASN A 193 -6.22 9.30 9.55
C ASN A 193 -7.22 10.13 10.37
N ALA A 194 -8.46 10.28 9.89
CA ALA A 194 -9.49 11.05 10.58
C ALA A 194 -9.93 10.46 11.92
N LEU A 195 -9.74 9.15 12.13
CA LEU A 195 -10.14 8.47 13.38
C LEU A 195 -8.98 8.19 14.32
N LEU A 196 -7.75 8.17 13.83
CA LEU A 196 -6.57 7.73 14.57
C LEU A 196 -5.50 8.82 14.75
N HIS A 197 -5.71 10.03 14.22
CA HIS A 197 -4.83 11.18 14.48
C HIS A 197 -4.57 11.37 15.99
N GLY A 198 -3.40 11.91 16.32
CA GLY A 198 -2.95 12.04 17.72
C GLY A 198 -2.52 10.74 18.40
N THR A 199 -2.75 9.56 17.80
CA THR A 199 -2.41 8.24 18.38
C THR A 199 -1.47 7.40 17.51
N ILE A 200 -0.80 8.03 16.54
CA ILE A 200 0.07 7.37 15.56
C ILE A 200 1.54 7.49 15.99
N LEU A 201 2.27 6.37 15.92
CA LEU A 201 3.72 6.39 16.01
C LEU A 201 4.33 6.51 14.62
N PHE A 202 4.98 7.63 14.34
CA PHE A 202 5.69 7.81 13.07
C PHE A 202 7.09 7.18 13.11
N VAL A 203 7.40 6.32 12.14
CA VAL A 203 8.67 5.58 12.04
C VAL A 203 9.55 6.10 10.91
N ASP A 204 10.81 5.65 10.87
CA ASP A 204 11.79 6.00 9.84
C ASP A 204 11.26 5.77 8.41
N VAL A 205 11.58 6.70 7.50
CA VAL A 205 11.12 6.68 6.10
C VAL A 205 11.54 5.41 5.34
N LYS A 206 12.66 4.78 5.73
CA LYS A 206 13.18 3.54 5.11
C LYS A 206 12.17 2.38 5.11
N TRP A 207 11.20 2.42 6.03
CA TRP A 207 10.17 1.40 6.17
C TRP A 207 9.03 1.55 5.17
N ASN A 208 8.88 2.66 4.45
CA ASN A 208 7.87 2.80 3.41
C ASN A 208 8.31 3.88 2.41
N MET A 209 9.27 3.55 1.55
CA MET A 209 9.80 4.53 0.58
C MET A 209 8.84 4.70 -0.60
N LEU A 210 8.06 5.79 -0.56
CA LEU A 210 7.06 6.15 -1.57
C LEU A 210 7.69 6.53 -2.91
N ASP A 211 6.96 6.31 -4.02
CA ASP A 211 7.40 6.63 -5.39
C ASP A 211 7.87 8.09 -5.55
N CYS A 212 7.15 9.02 -4.93
CA CYS A 212 7.44 10.45 -4.97
C CYS A 212 8.77 10.84 -4.32
N PHE A 213 9.28 10.05 -3.36
CA PHE A 213 10.54 10.31 -2.69
C PHE A 213 11.76 10.06 -3.59
N PHE A 214 11.61 9.26 -4.65
CA PHE A 214 12.66 8.98 -5.63
C PHE A 214 12.73 10.01 -6.77
N LYS A 215 11.88 11.05 -6.76
CA LYS A 215 11.91 12.11 -7.77
C LYS A 215 13.10 13.04 -7.54
N LYS A 216 13.49 13.81 -8.57
CA LYS A 216 14.66 14.70 -8.53
C LYS A 216 14.56 15.77 -7.42
N ASN A 217 13.37 16.32 -7.21
CA ASN A 217 13.08 17.30 -6.16
C ASN A 217 11.89 16.76 -5.34
N PRO A 218 12.11 15.79 -4.45
CA PRO A 218 11.03 15.15 -3.74
C PRO A 218 10.49 16.10 -2.66
N LEU A 219 9.16 16.18 -2.54
CA LEU A 219 8.52 16.85 -1.41
C LEU A 219 8.44 15.84 -0.26
N VAL A 220 9.23 16.05 0.78
CA VAL A 220 9.39 15.10 1.89
C VAL A 220 9.07 15.81 3.21
N PRO A 221 8.41 15.14 4.17
CA PRO A 221 8.21 15.69 5.50
C PRO A 221 9.52 16.08 6.18
N ILE A 222 9.50 17.17 6.94
CA ILE A 222 10.68 17.70 7.64
C ILE A 222 11.35 16.66 8.54
N ARG A 223 10.54 15.74 9.11
CA ARG A 223 11.02 14.63 9.95
C ARG A 223 11.97 13.67 9.22
N TYR A 224 11.94 13.61 7.89
CA TYR A 224 12.70 12.66 7.09
C TYR A 224 13.82 13.30 6.27
N GLU A 225 13.92 14.64 6.21
CA GLU A 225 14.91 15.36 5.38
C GLU A 225 16.35 14.86 5.61
N LYS A 226 16.72 14.61 6.88
CA LYS A 226 18.07 14.18 7.25
C LYS A 226 18.37 12.72 6.87
N GLU A 227 17.36 11.86 6.83
CA GLU A 227 17.55 10.41 6.65
C GLU A 227 17.20 9.93 5.24
N LEU A 228 16.57 10.79 4.44
CA LEU A 228 16.10 10.46 3.10
C LEU A 228 17.23 9.99 2.20
N HIS A 229 18.37 10.69 2.20
CA HIS A 229 19.52 10.35 1.34
C HIS A 229 20.04 8.92 1.61
N ILE A 230 20.17 8.53 2.88
CA ILE A 230 20.55 7.16 3.28
C ILE A 230 19.50 6.16 2.81
N SER A 231 18.22 6.50 3.00
CA SER A 231 17.10 5.62 2.65
C SER A 231 16.91 5.46 1.14
N LEU A 232 17.33 6.44 0.32
CA LEU A 232 17.32 6.35 -1.14
C LEU A 232 18.37 5.36 -1.67
N GLU A 233 19.53 5.27 -1.01
CA GLU A 233 20.58 4.32 -1.37
C GLU A 233 20.24 2.89 -0.95
N SER A 234 19.60 2.72 0.21
CA SER A 234 19.27 1.40 0.76
C SER A 234 17.88 1.35 1.42
N PRO A 235 16.80 1.43 0.61
CA PRO A 235 15.44 1.34 1.15
C PRO A 235 15.20 -0.04 1.72
N LYS A 236 14.58 -0.15 2.91
CA LYS A 236 14.18 -1.44 3.49
C LYS A 236 12.87 -1.94 2.90
N VAL A 237 11.98 -1.01 2.55
CA VAL A 237 10.71 -1.30 1.87
C VAL A 237 10.52 -0.27 0.77
N ILE A 238 10.25 -0.76 -0.44
CA ILE A 238 9.99 0.06 -1.62
C ILE A 238 8.50 -0.01 -1.89
N HIS A 239 7.82 1.13 -1.89
CA HIS A 239 6.39 1.21 -2.15
C HIS A 239 6.16 1.94 -3.47
N TYR A 240 5.65 1.21 -4.46
CA TYR A 240 5.33 1.76 -5.78
C TYR A 240 4.01 2.55 -5.77
N SER A 241 3.85 3.49 -4.82
CA SER A 241 2.61 4.20 -4.50
C SER A 241 2.07 5.08 -5.63
N GLY A 242 2.89 5.39 -6.63
CA GLY A 242 2.50 6.17 -7.80
C GLY A 242 1.49 5.46 -8.73
N PRO A 243 0.91 6.19 -9.72
CA PRO A 243 -0.10 5.65 -10.61
C PRO A 243 0.44 4.58 -11.58
N LEU A 244 1.71 4.70 -12.00
CA LEU A 244 2.35 3.70 -12.85
C LEU A 244 3.22 2.75 -12.02
N LYS A 245 2.68 1.56 -11.79
CA LYS A 245 3.37 0.46 -11.12
C LYS A 245 4.47 -0.15 -12.01
N PRO A 246 5.42 -0.92 -11.47
CA PRO A 246 6.52 -1.53 -12.25
C PRO A 246 6.08 -2.36 -13.46
N TRP A 247 4.89 -2.96 -13.40
CA TRP A 247 4.28 -3.75 -14.48
C TRP A 247 3.47 -2.92 -15.49
N HIS A 248 3.53 -1.59 -15.43
CA HIS A 248 2.94 -0.71 -16.43
C HIS A 248 4.00 -0.14 -17.37
N HIS A 249 3.63 0.06 -18.64
CA HIS A 249 4.46 0.84 -19.56
C HIS A 249 4.57 2.29 -19.09
N GLY A 250 5.72 2.91 -19.35
CA GLY A 250 6.01 4.28 -18.94
C GLY A 250 6.42 4.46 -17.47
N CYS A 251 6.44 3.39 -16.65
CA CYS A 251 6.91 3.46 -15.27
C CYS A 251 8.41 3.88 -15.22
N SER A 252 8.67 5.03 -14.59
CA SER A 252 10.01 5.62 -14.41
C SER A 252 10.67 5.27 -13.08
N HIS A 253 10.00 4.56 -12.17
CA HIS A 253 10.53 4.28 -10.83
C HIS A 253 11.93 3.63 -10.92
N PRO A 254 12.97 4.20 -10.30
CA PRO A 254 14.36 3.76 -10.48
C PRO A 254 14.58 2.30 -10.02
N LEU A 255 13.85 1.90 -8.98
CA LEU A 255 13.89 0.55 -8.42
C LEU A 255 12.85 -0.43 -8.97
N LYS A 256 12.21 -0.16 -10.13
CA LYS A 256 11.21 -1.08 -10.72
C LYS A 256 11.75 -2.49 -11.00
N ASN A 257 13.07 -2.62 -11.19
CA ASN A 257 13.71 -3.93 -11.41
C ASN A 257 13.70 -4.82 -10.16
N GLN A 258 13.52 -4.27 -8.95
CA GLN A 258 13.35 -5.07 -7.74
C GLN A 258 12.06 -5.90 -7.78
N TYR A 259 10.95 -5.30 -8.24
CA TYR A 259 9.72 -6.05 -8.52
C TYR A 259 9.98 -7.23 -9.47
N PHE A 260 10.64 -7.00 -10.61
CA PHE A 260 10.92 -8.05 -11.59
C PHE A 260 11.91 -9.11 -11.10
N LYS A 261 12.81 -8.77 -10.18
CA LYS A 261 13.73 -9.72 -9.53
C LYS A 261 12.94 -10.78 -8.75
N TYR A 262 11.93 -10.37 -7.99
CA TYR A 262 11.10 -11.31 -7.22
C TYR A 262 10.02 -11.98 -8.06
N LEU A 263 9.46 -11.29 -9.07
CA LEU A 263 8.50 -11.90 -10.02
C LEU A 263 9.07 -13.15 -10.71
N LYS A 264 10.37 -13.14 -11.07
CA LYS A 264 11.05 -14.30 -11.68
C LYS A 264 11.07 -15.56 -10.82
N ARG A 265 10.79 -15.44 -9.52
CA ARG A 265 10.78 -16.56 -8.57
C ARG A 265 9.40 -17.16 -8.37
N ILE A 266 8.39 -16.62 -9.04
CA ILE A 266 7.01 -17.10 -8.98
C ILE A 266 6.76 -17.95 -10.24
N PRO A 267 6.55 -19.28 -10.13
CA PRO A 267 6.44 -20.17 -11.29
C PRO A 267 5.36 -19.79 -12.30
N TRP A 268 4.25 -19.23 -11.80
CA TRP A 268 3.11 -18.79 -12.58
C TRP A 268 3.13 -17.27 -12.89
N GLY A 269 4.19 -16.58 -12.47
CA GLY A 269 4.37 -15.14 -12.68
C GLY A 269 4.65 -14.81 -14.15
N LYS A 270 3.92 -13.85 -14.70
CA LYS A 270 4.05 -13.39 -16.08
C LYS A 270 4.59 -11.97 -16.12
N ARG A 271 5.71 -11.79 -16.83
CA ARG A 271 6.23 -10.46 -17.18
C ARG A 271 5.45 -9.90 -18.37
N ALA A 272 4.21 -9.52 -18.14
CA ALA A 272 3.39 -8.80 -19.10
C ALA A 272 3.23 -7.35 -18.62
N CYS A 273 3.72 -6.39 -19.40
CA CYS A 273 3.38 -4.99 -19.18
C CYS A 273 2.13 -4.65 -20.00
N SER A 274 1.17 -3.94 -19.38
CA SER A 274 -0.09 -3.58 -20.04
C SER A 274 -0.15 -2.09 -20.35
N TYR A 275 -0.51 -1.75 -21.58
CA TYR A 275 -0.89 -0.37 -21.95
C TYR A 275 -2.35 -0.06 -21.60
N SER A 276 -3.17 -1.06 -21.25
CA SER A 276 -4.59 -0.86 -20.95
C SER A 276 -4.79 0.16 -19.83
N TYR A 277 -3.99 0.06 -18.76
CA TYR A 277 -3.98 1.04 -17.69
C TYR A 277 -3.61 2.44 -18.18
N VAL A 278 -2.58 2.55 -19.04
CA VAL A 278 -2.10 3.83 -19.58
C VAL A 278 -3.21 4.54 -20.36
N PHE A 279 -3.88 3.85 -21.28
CA PHE A 279 -4.94 4.42 -22.09
C PHE A 279 -6.22 4.72 -21.29
N LYS A 280 -6.51 3.93 -20.25
CA LYS A 280 -7.63 4.20 -19.35
C LYS A 280 -7.39 5.42 -18.46
N LYS A 281 -6.17 5.58 -17.94
CA LYS A 281 -5.85 6.57 -16.91
C LYS A 281 -5.43 7.92 -17.47
N PHE A 282 -4.61 7.93 -18.52
CA PHE A 282 -4.02 9.16 -19.06
C PHE A 282 -4.74 9.59 -20.33
N LYS A 283 -4.92 10.91 -20.49
CA LYS A 283 -5.53 11.51 -21.69
C LYS A 283 -4.47 11.75 -22.77
N PHE A 284 -4.94 11.90 -24.01
CA PHE A 284 -4.10 12.40 -25.10
C PHE A 284 -3.57 13.81 -24.76
N PRO A 285 -2.31 14.16 -25.06
CA PRO A 285 -1.30 13.36 -25.76
C PRO A 285 -0.43 12.47 -24.85
N VAL A 286 -0.59 12.53 -23.52
CA VAL A 286 0.27 11.81 -22.56
C VAL A 286 0.25 10.30 -22.80
N ASN A 287 -0.93 9.70 -22.97
CA ASN A 287 -1.04 8.27 -23.24
C ASN A 287 -0.32 7.83 -24.54
N PHE A 288 -0.41 8.65 -25.59
CA PHE A 288 0.22 8.41 -26.88
C PHE A 288 1.74 8.53 -26.78
N LEU A 289 2.25 9.52 -26.05
CA LEU A 289 3.68 9.66 -25.80
C LEU A 289 4.25 8.45 -25.03
N ILE A 290 3.52 7.95 -24.03
CA ILE A 290 3.90 6.72 -23.31
C ILE A 290 3.88 5.51 -24.25
N PHE A 291 2.87 5.40 -25.12
CA PHE A 291 2.80 4.36 -26.14
C PHE A 291 3.98 4.41 -27.12
N CYS A 292 4.46 5.61 -27.45
CA CYS A 292 5.68 5.82 -28.25
C CYS A 292 7.00 5.61 -27.47
N GLY A 293 6.94 5.15 -26.21
CA GLY A 293 8.11 4.78 -25.42
C GLY A 293 8.58 5.81 -24.39
N CYS A 294 7.86 6.92 -24.20
CA CYS A 294 8.18 7.86 -23.13
C CYS A 294 7.87 7.27 -21.75
N THR A 295 8.64 7.67 -20.74
CA THR A 295 8.17 7.57 -19.36
C THR A 295 7.04 8.57 -19.11
N LEU A 296 6.30 8.40 -18.01
CA LEU A 296 5.28 9.38 -17.62
C LEU A 296 5.87 10.78 -17.44
N ASP A 297 6.99 10.90 -16.73
CA ASP A 297 7.64 12.20 -16.51
C ASP A 297 8.06 12.87 -17.83
N GLN A 298 8.57 12.08 -18.79
CA GLN A 298 8.92 12.57 -20.13
C GLN A 298 7.66 13.03 -20.89
N ALA A 299 6.59 12.24 -20.85
CA ALA A 299 5.34 12.54 -21.54
C ALA A 299 4.69 13.81 -20.98
N GLU A 300 4.65 13.97 -19.64
CA GLU A 300 4.12 15.15 -18.97
C GLU A 300 4.98 16.39 -19.25
N TYR A 301 6.31 16.26 -19.25
CA TYR A 301 7.21 17.36 -19.60
C TYR A 301 7.01 17.85 -21.04
N ILE A 302 6.89 16.94 -22.00
CA ILE A 302 6.63 17.26 -23.40
C ILE A 302 5.26 17.95 -23.52
N TYR A 303 4.23 17.41 -22.86
CA TYR A 303 2.88 17.99 -22.89
C TYR A 303 2.84 19.41 -22.31
N ALA A 304 3.51 19.65 -21.19
CA ALA A 304 3.62 20.98 -20.58
C ALA A 304 4.27 21.99 -21.55
N LYS A 305 5.32 21.59 -22.26
CA LYS A 305 5.96 22.46 -23.28
C LYS A 305 5.07 22.75 -24.48
N ILE A 306 4.26 21.78 -24.92
CA ILE A 306 3.31 21.98 -26.01
C ILE A 306 2.24 22.99 -25.58
N LYS A 307 1.69 22.86 -24.37
CA LYS A 307 0.67 23.79 -23.84
C LYS A 307 1.15 25.23 -23.73
N ILE A 308 2.41 25.47 -23.39
CA ILE A 308 2.95 26.84 -23.23
C ILE A 308 3.14 27.54 -24.59
N ARG A 309 3.12 26.80 -25.70
CA ARG A 309 3.33 27.33 -27.06
C ARG A 309 2.04 27.69 -27.80
N PHE A 310 0.87 27.47 -27.19
CA PHE A 310 -0.46 27.84 -27.70
C PHE A 310 -1.15 28.74 -26.68
#